data_AF-A0A956ETI2-F1
#
_entry.id   AF-A0A956ETI2-F1
#
_cell.length_a   1.000
_cell.length_b   1.000
_cell.length_c   1.000
_cell.angle_alpha   90.00
_cell.angle_beta   90.00
_cell.angle_gamma   90.00
#
_symmetry.space_group_name_H-M   'P 1'
#
loop_
_entity.id
_entity.type
_entity.pdbx_description
1 polymer ?
#
loop_
_entity_poly.entity_id
_entity_poly.type
_entity_poly.pdbx_seq_one_letter_code
_entity_poly.pdbx_strand_id
1 'polypeptide(L)'
;MRRLLDNEWFAGAVGVVIGGLIVAGLVAPVPIWVRRVAQGVGLLAMAAPVLPFIALIPWHFIAVRRGLIARSRRPFSIAVADGTLTVEHGASRTHCDLSEVTVARRAFNDNFSESRMLEDAIGLFSANRRELVRVPVASTGIDELIRALRQRNIPIDDVPVSAPTFLD
;
A
#
# COMPACT_ATOMS: atom_id res chain seq x y z
N MET A 1 21.73 24.99 -27.48
CA MET A 1 20.69 24.77 -26.44
C MET A 1 21.16 23.92 -25.26
N ARG A 2 21.82 22.75 -25.44
CA ARG A 2 22.32 21.94 -24.29
C ARG A 2 23.23 22.69 -23.30
N ARG A 3 24.19 23.50 -23.78
CA ARG A 3 25.10 24.27 -22.91
C ARG A 3 24.44 25.34 -22.02
N LEU A 4 23.21 25.78 -22.31
CA LEU A 4 22.50 26.76 -21.49
C LEU A 4 21.77 26.11 -20.31
N LEU A 5 21.41 24.83 -20.43
CA LEU A 5 20.71 24.06 -19.39
C LEU A 5 21.68 23.45 -18.35
N ASP A 6 22.95 23.24 -18.71
CA ASP A 6 23.98 22.66 -17.83
C ASP A 6 24.64 23.70 -16.89
N ASN A 7 24.22 24.96 -16.94
CA ASN A 7 24.81 26.02 -16.12
C ASN A 7 24.04 26.13 -14.80
N GLU A 8 24.66 25.77 -13.68
CA GLU A 8 24.03 25.77 -12.33
C GLU A 8 23.42 27.13 -11.97
N TRP A 9 23.96 28.21 -12.53
CA TRP A 9 23.48 29.58 -12.37
C TRP A 9 22.21 29.91 -13.17
N PHE A 10 21.87 29.12 -14.19
CA PHE A 10 20.73 29.39 -15.06
C PHE A 10 19.40 29.23 -14.30
N ALA A 11 19.27 28.17 -13.51
CA ALA A 11 18.08 27.94 -12.68
C ALA A 11 17.91 29.05 -11.62
N GLY A 12 19.03 29.46 -10.99
CA GLY A 12 19.05 30.55 -10.02
C GLY A 12 18.68 31.90 -10.64
N ALA A 13 19.26 32.23 -11.80
CA ALA A 13 18.98 33.49 -12.51
C ALA A 13 17.52 33.56 -12.99
N VAL A 14 16.97 32.47 -13.51
CA VAL A 14 15.55 32.38 -13.88
C VAL A 14 14.66 32.56 -12.66
N GLY A 15 14.99 31.94 -11.52
CA GLY A 15 14.27 32.11 -10.26
C GLY A 15 14.28 33.56 -9.75
N VAL A 16 15.42 34.26 -9.83
CA VAL A 16 15.55 35.67 -9.41
C VAL A 16 14.75 36.60 -10.33
N VAL A 17 14.78 36.37 -11.65
CA VAL A 17 14.02 37.19 -12.62
C VAL A 17 12.51 37.00 -12.44
N ILE A 18 12.06 35.75 -12.29
CA ILE A 18 10.64 35.45 -12.05
C ILE A 18 10.19 36.03 -10.70
N GLY A 19 10.97 35.82 -9.64
CA GLY A 19 10.69 36.37 -8.31
C GLY A 19 10.64 37.90 -8.31
N GLY A 20 11.59 38.55 -8.97
CA GLY A 20 11.64 40.01 -9.14
C GLY A 20 10.42 40.56 -9.88
N LEU A 21 9.99 39.90 -10.96
CA LEU A 21 8.79 40.28 -11.71
C LEU A 21 7.50 40.12 -10.89
N ILE A 22 7.39 39.07 -10.08
CA ILE A 22 6.24 38.86 -9.18
C ILE A 22 6.17 39.95 -8.12
N VAL A 23 7.30 40.27 -7.46
CA VAL A 23 7.36 41.33 -6.45
C VAL A 23 7.10 42.71 -7.05
N ALA A 24 7.67 43.01 -8.21
CA ALA A 24 7.43 44.27 -8.93
C ALA A 24 5.95 44.42 -9.33
N GLY A 25 5.31 43.34 -9.79
CA GLY A 25 3.89 43.33 -10.14
C GLY A 25 2.93 43.45 -8.95
N LEU A 26 3.39 43.13 -7.73
CA LEU A 26 2.61 43.28 -6.49
C LEU A 26 2.71 44.68 -5.87
N VAL A 27 3.80 45.41 -6.12
CA VAL A 27 4.08 46.73 -5.52
C VAL A 27 3.72 47.89 -6.47
N ALA A 28 3.80 47.69 -7.78
CA ALA A 28 3.44 48.71 -8.75
C ALA A 28 1.90 48.84 -8.93
N PRO A 29 1.39 50.03 -9.32
CA PRO A 29 -0.02 50.20 -9.68
C PRO A 29 -0.31 49.56 -11.05
N VAL A 30 -0.38 48.22 -11.08
CA VAL A 30 -0.56 47.43 -12.29
C VAL A 30 -2.05 47.05 -12.45
N PRO A 31 -2.58 47.00 -13.68
CA PRO A 31 -3.95 46.54 -13.93
C PRO A 31 -4.27 45.20 -13.25
N ILE A 32 -5.49 45.06 -12.72
CA ILE A 32 -5.94 43.91 -11.92
C ILE A 32 -5.72 42.57 -12.65
N TRP A 33 -5.83 42.54 -13.98
CA TRP A 33 -5.62 41.33 -14.77
C TRP A 33 -4.15 40.84 -14.70
N VAL A 34 -3.18 41.76 -14.71
CA VAL A 34 -1.74 41.41 -14.58
C VAL A 34 -1.45 40.85 -13.20
N ARG A 35 -2.06 41.44 -12.16
CA ARG A 35 -1.93 40.96 -10.79
C ARG A 35 -2.48 39.54 -10.62
N ARG A 36 -3.62 39.22 -11.24
CA ARG A 36 -4.20 37.87 -11.23
C ARG A 36 -3.34 36.85 -11.98
N VAL A 37 -2.78 37.24 -13.13
CA VAL A 37 -1.86 36.39 -13.90
C VAL A 37 -0.59 36.11 -13.08
N ALA A 38 0.03 37.15 -12.48
CA ALA A 38 1.22 36.99 -11.64
C ALA A 38 0.96 36.10 -10.41
N GLN A 39 -0.19 36.25 -9.76
CA GLN A 39 -0.61 35.36 -8.67
C GLN A 39 -0.80 33.92 -9.14
N GLY A 40 -1.46 33.71 -10.28
CA GLY A 40 -1.64 32.37 -10.87
C GLY A 40 -0.31 31.69 -11.19
N VAL A 41 0.62 32.42 -11.82
CA VAL A 41 1.97 31.93 -12.13
C VAL A 41 2.75 31.61 -10.85
N GLY A 42 2.69 32.48 -9.83
CA GLY A 42 3.33 32.23 -8.54
C GLY A 42 2.79 30.99 -7.84
N LEU A 43 1.46 30.79 -7.86
CA LEU A 43 0.80 29.63 -7.25
C LEU A 43 1.16 28.33 -7.99
N LEU A 44 1.24 28.39 -9.32
CA LEU A 44 1.63 27.25 -10.16
C LEU A 44 3.12 26.92 -10.00
N ALA A 45 3.99 27.92 -9.86
CA ALA A 45 5.41 27.74 -9.56
C ALA A 45 5.64 27.12 -8.16
N MET A 46 4.81 27.45 -7.18
CA MET A 46 4.84 26.83 -5.84
C MET A 46 4.28 25.41 -5.83
N ALA A 47 3.29 25.11 -6.69
CA ALA A 47 2.67 23.79 -6.79
C ALA A 47 3.47 22.82 -7.68
N ALA A 48 4.22 23.32 -8.66
CA ALA A 48 5.02 22.53 -9.61
C ALA A 48 5.97 21.51 -8.96
N PRO A 49 6.67 21.79 -7.84
CA PRO A 49 7.53 20.81 -7.17
C PRO A 49 6.74 19.67 -6.51
N VAL A 50 5.49 19.89 -6.13
CA VAL A 50 4.65 18.93 -5.38
C VAL A 50 3.78 18.09 -6.32
N LEU A 51 3.40 18.64 -7.47
CA LEU A 51 2.64 17.96 -8.53
C LEU A 51 3.14 16.55 -8.90
N PRO A 52 4.45 16.29 -9.13
CA PRO A 52 4.92 14.94 -9.44
C PRO A 52 4.66 13.95 -8.29
N PHE A 53 4.77 14.39 -7.04
CA PHE A 53 4.48 13.54 -5.88
C PHE A 53 2.99 13.23 -5.75
N ILE A 54 2.11 14.21 -5.99
CA ILE A 54 0.66 14.01 -5.98
C ILE A 54 0.25 13.05 -7.10
N ALA A 55 0.83 13.18 -8.29
CA ALA A 55 0.59 12.26 -9.41
C ALA A 55 1.07 10.82 -9.11
N LEU A 56 2.07 10.66 -8.24
CA LEU A 56 2.56 9.36 -7.79
C LEU A 56 1.66 8.70 -6.74
N ILE A 57 0.76 9.44 -6.07
CA ILE A 57 -0.13 8.85 -5.04
C ILE A 57 -1.05 7.77 -5.64
N PRO A 58 -1.82 8.03 -6.72
CA PRO A 58 -2.61 6.98 -7.37
C PRO A 58 -1.75 5.80 -7.85
N TRP A 59 -0.57 6.10 -8.40
CA TRP A 59 0.34 5.06 -8.91
C TRP A 59 0.91 4.19 -7.79
N HIS A 60 1.19 4.76 -6.61
CA HIS A 60 1.59 4.03 -5.43
C HIS A 60 0.50 3.05 -5.01
N PHE A 61 -0.76 3.48 -4.95
CA PHE A 61 -1.88 2.59 -4.63
C PHE A 61 -2.09 1.51 -5.68
N ILE A 62 -1.91 1.82 -6.97
CA ILE A 62 -1.95 0.83 -8.06
C ILE A 62 -0.78 -0.16 -7.92
N ALA A 63 0.43 0.29 -7.59
CA ALA A 63 1.60 -0.56 -7.41
C ALA A 63 1.49 -1.48 -6.18
N VAL A 64 0.97 -0.96 -5.05
CA VAL A 64 0.60 -1.76 -3.87
C VAL A 64 -0.43 -2.82 -4.26
N ARG A 65 -1.51 -2.41 -4.96
CA ARG A 65 -2.60 -3.29 -5.39
C ARG A 65 -2.25 -4.23 -6.53
N ARG A 66 -1.14 -4.04 -7.23
CA ARG A 66 -0.63 -4.97 -8.26
C ARG A 66 0.51 -5.85 -7.73
N GLY A 67 0.86 -5.73 -6.44
CA GLY A 67 1.96 -6.49 -5.85
C GLY A 67 3.33 -6.15 -6.43
N LEU A 68 3.48 -4.98 -7.07
CA LEU A 68 4.73 -4.51 -7.67
C LEU A 68 5.71 -3.93 -6.64
N ILE A 69 5.25 -3.74 -5.41
CA ILE A 69 6.09 -3.34 -4.29
C ILE A 69 6.67 -4.60 -3.63
N ALA A 70 8.00 -4.59 -3.44
CA ALA A 70 8.70 -5.67 -2.76
C ALA A 70 8.08 -5.92 -1.37
N ARG A 71 7.53 -7.12 -1.16
CA ARG A 71 6.99 -7.53 0.13
C ARG A 71 8.09 -7.53 1.19
N SER A 72 7.67 -7.41 2.45
CA SER A 72 8.52 -7.72 3.60
C SER A 72 9.14 -9.10 3.39
N ARG A 73 10.48 -9.18 3.34
CA ARG A 73 11.21 -10.45 3.25
C ARG A 73 11.21 -11.23 4.56
N ARG A 74 10.57 -10.70 5.61
CA ARG A 74 10.51 -11.36 6.91
C ARG A 74 9.44 -12.46 6.84
N PRO A 75 9.81 -13.73 7.08
CA PRO A 75 8.86 -14.83 7.05
C PRO A 75 7.82 -14.64 8.15
N PHE A 76 6.60 -15.11 7.90
CA PHE A 76 5.61 -15.32 8.95
C PHE A 76 5.97 -16.62 9.67
N SER A 77 6.08 -16.58 10.99
CA SER A 77 6.22 -17.76 11.84
C SER A 77 4.94 -18.03 12.59
N ILE A 78 4.51 -19.29 12.57
CA ILE A 78 3.35 -19.77 13.29
C ILE A 78 3.82 -20.76 14.34
N ALA A 79 3.37 -20.56 15.57
CA ALA A 79 3.54 -21.54 16.64
C ALA A 79 2.16 -21.85 17.23
N VAL A 80 1.87 -23.14 17.40
CA VAL A 80 0.67 -23.61 18.09
C VAL A 80 1.12 -24.35 19.34
N ALA A 81 0.73 -23.85 20.51
CA ALA A 81 1.07 -24.46 21.80
C ALA A 81 -0.12 -24.34 22.74
N ASP A 82 -0.48 -25.43 23.41
CA ASP A 82 -1.53 -25.48 24.45
C ASP A 82 -2.89 -24.89 24.03
N GLY A 83 -3.21 -24.96 22.74
CA GLY A 83 -4.43 -24.37 22.18
C GLY A 83 -4.36 -22.90 21.84
N THR A 84 -3.22 -22.26 22.05
CA THR A 84 -2.98 -20.89 21.61
C THR A 84 -2.22 -20.89 20.29
N LEU A 85 -2.69 -20.09 19.35
CA LEU A 85 -2.01 -19.75 18.12
C LEU A 85 -1.23 -18.46 18.31
N THR A 86 0.07 -18.48 18.01
CA THR A 86 0.92 -17.30 17.92
C THR A 86 1.36 -17.09 16.49
N VAL A 87 1.07 -15.91 15.94
CA VAL A 87 1.50 -15.50 14.60
C VAL A 87 2.45 -14.32 14.73
N GLU A 88 3.68 -14.49 14.24
CA GLU A 88 4.72 -13.47 14.29
C GLU A 88 5.08 -13.02 12.87
N HIS A 89 5.11 -11.70 12.66
CA HIS A 89 5.57 -11.08 11.43
C HIS A 89 6.30 -9.77 11.70
N GLY A 90 7.63 -9.82 11.59
CA GLY A 90 8.47 -8.66 11.86
C GLY A 90 8.40 -8.23 13.33
N ALA A 91 7.78 -7.08 13.61
CA ALA A 91 7.55 -6.60 14.98
C ALA A 91 6.12 -6.86 15.48
N SER A 92 5.24 -7.34 14.60
CA SER A 92 3.86 -7.68 14.95
C SER A 92 3.81 -9.10 15.50
N ARG A 93 3.17 -9.26 16.65
CA ARG A 93 2.86 -10.55 17.26
C ARG A 93 1.39 -10.58 17.61
N THR A 94 0.68 -11.57 17.07
CA THR A 94 -0.75 -11.77 17.33
C THR A 94 -0.93 -13.10 18.04
N HIS A 95 -1.73 -13.10 19.09
CA HIS A 95 -2.11 -14.29 19.84
C HIS A 95 -3.61 -14.50 19.71
N CYS A 96 -4.02 -15.73 19.43
CA CYS A 96 -5.43 -16.11 19.30
C CYS A 96 -5.62 -17.47 19.99
N ASP A 97 -6.62 -17.59 20.85
CA ASP A 97 -7.00 -18.89 21.40
C ASP A 97 -7.80 -19.68 20.35
N LEU A 98 -7.35 -20.88 20.04
CA LEU A 98 -8.05 -21.78 19.11
C LEU A 98 -9.42 -22.21 19.64
N SER A 99 -9.68 -22.11 20.96
CA SER A 99 -11.00 -22.35 21.54
C SER A 99 -12.05 -21.33 21.07
N GLU A 100 -11.62 -20.12 20.72
CA GLU A 100 -12.49 -19.07 20.23
C GLU A 100 -12.73 -19.17 18.72
N VAL A 101 -11.94 -19.98 18.01
CA VAL A 101 -12.04 -20.16 16.57
C VAL A 101 -13.17 -21.14 16.25
N THR A 102 -14.19 -20.63 15.58
CA THR A 102 -15.36 -21.42 15.12
C THR A 102 -15.19 -21.97 13.72
N VAL A 103 -14.48 -21.27 12.84
CA VAL A 103 -14.30 -21.64 11.42
C VAL A 103 -12.96 -21.10 10.94
N ALA A 104 -12.22 -21.93 10.20
CA ALA A 104 -11.07 -21.53 9.40
C ALA A 104 -11.46 -21.46 7.92
N ARG A 105 -10.86 -20.55 7.16
CA ARG A 105 -11.07 -20.42 5.71
C ARG A 105 -9.75 -20.43 4.98
N ARG A 106 -9.61 -21.29 3.99
CA ARG A 106 -8.45 -21.34 3.10
C ARG A 106 -8.84 -20.81 1.73
N ALA A 107 -8.26 -19.68 1.35
CA ALA A 107 -8.53 -19.08 0.05
C ALA A 107 -7.64 -19.74 -1.02
N PHE A 108 -8.21 -20.07 -2.18
CA PHE A 108 -7.46 -20.60 -3.34
C PHE A 108 -7.96 -19.97 -4.65
N ASN A 109 -7.08 -19.88 -5.66
CA ASN A 109 -7.40 -19.30 -6.97
C ASN A 109 -7.14 -20.32 -8.09
N ASP A 110 -8.15 -20.63 -8.88
CA ASP A 110 -8.05 -21.55 -10.02
C ASP A 110 -7.41 -20.91 -11.26
N ASN A 111 -7.40 -19.57 -11.34
CA ASN A 111 -6.84 -18.80 -12.47
C ASN A 111 -5.37 -18.43 -12.17
N PHE A 112 -4.48 -19.37 -12.45
CA PHE A 112 -3.07 -19.38 -12.02
C PHE A 112 -2.16 -18.32 -12.67
N SER A 113 -2.66 -17.53 -13.62
CA SER A 113 -1.85 -16.56 -14.38
C SER A 113 -1.80 -15.15 -13.76
N GLU A 114 -2.75 -14.79 -12.89
CA GLU A 114 -2.79 -13.49 -12.19
C GLU A 114 -2.64 -13.65 -10.66
N SER A 115 -2.38 -14.89 -10.23
CA SER A 115 -2.64 -15.45 -8.89
C SER A 115 -1.60 -15.16 -7.81
N ARG A 116 -0.52 -14.42 -8.07
CA ARG A 116 0.42 -14.01 -7.00
C ARG A 116 -0.23 -13.20 -5.87
N MET A 117 -1.44 -12.68 -6.10
CA MET A 117 -2.20 -11.91 -5.12
C MET A 117 -3.03 -12.76 -4.14
N LEU A 118 -3.24 -14.06 -4.41
CA LEU A 118 -4.07 -14.93 -3.58
C LEU A 118 -3.29 -15.89 -2.67
N GLU A 119 -1.96 -15.87 -2.75
CA GLU A 119 -1.09 -16.97 -2.30
C GLU A 119 -1.01 -17.23 -0.78
N ASP A 120 -1.65 -16.42 0.06
CA ASP A 120 -1.30 -16.34 1.49
C ASP A 120 -2.51 -16.22 2.44
N ALA A 121 -3.53 -17.07 2.36
CA ALA A 121 -4.64 -16.93 3.31
C ALA A 121 -5.26 -18.23 3.82
N ILE A 122 -4.86 -18.60 5.04
CA ILE A 122 -5.73 -19.20 6.04
C ILE A 122 -6.25 -18.07 6.94
N GLY A 123 -7.57 -17.92 7.05
CA GLY A 123 -8.25 -16.94 7.90
C GLY A 123 -9.04 -17.62 9.03
N LEU A 124 -8.93 -17.15 10.27
CA LEU A 124 -9.66 -17.72 11.43
C LEU A 124 -10.72 -16.75 11.95
N PHE A 125 -11.90 -17.27 12.34
CA PHE A 125 -13.07 -16.50 12.79
C PHE A 125 -13.65 -16.97 14.13
N SER A 126 -14.05 -16.03 14.98
CA SER A 126 -14.77 -16.32 16.23
C SER A 126 -16.30 -16.33 16.08
N ALA A 127 -17.01 -16.84 17.09
CA ALA A 127 -18.47 -17.00 17.13
C ALA A 127 -19.27 -15.73 16.79
N ASN A 128 -18.67 -14.54 17.01
CA ASN A 128 -19.26 -13.23 16.68
C ASN A 128 -18.71 -12.59 15.39
N ARG A 129 -17.95 -13.35 14.58
CA ARG A 129 -17.38 -13.00 13.25
C ARG A 129 -16.60 -11.67 13.17
N ARG A 130 -15.79 -11.33 14.18
CA ARG A 130 -15.02 -10.07 14.19
C ARG A 130 -13.51 -10.18 14.20
N GLU A 131 -12.93 -11.37 14.21
CA GLU A 131 -11.49 -11.51 14.06
C GLU A 131 -11.15 -12.26 12.78
N LEU A 132 -10.11 -11.76 12.10
CA LEU A 132 -9.66 -12.27 10.82
C LEU A 132 -8.14 -12.34 10.90
N VAL A 133 -7.62 -13.39 11.54
CA VAL A 133 -6.18 -13.66 11.54
C VAL A 133 -5.84 -14.28 10.19
N ARG A 134 -5.27 -13.50 9.28
CA ARG A 134 -4.76 -13.97 7.99
C ARG A 134 -3.35 -14.48 8.13
N VAL A 135 -3.14 -15.70 7.67
CA VAL A 135 -1.86 -16.37 7.73
C VAL A 135 -1.47 -16.87 6.33
N PRO A 136 -0.27 -16.54 5.86
CA PRO A 136 0.25 -17.09 4.61
C PRO A 136 0.30 -18.61 4.62
N VAL A 137 -0.13 -19.25 3.53
CA VAL A 137 -0.03 -20.71 3.41
C VAL A 137 1.44 -21.13 3.36
N ALA A 138 2.31 -20.29 2.79
CA ALA A 138 3.75 -20.52 2.76
C ALA A 138 4.48 -20.25 4.10
N SER A 139 3.76 -20.00 5.20
CA SER A 139 4.36 -19.77 6.52
C SER A 139 4.98 -21.03 7.09
N THR A 140 6.03 -20.86 7.91
CA THR A 140 6.54 -21.96 8.71
C THR A 140 5.57 -22.30 9.84
N GLY A 141 5.27 -23.59 10.04
CA GLY A 141 4.32 -24.06 11.06
C GLY A 141 2.85 -24.16 10.60
N ILE A 142 2.56 -23.94 9.32
CA ILE A 142 1.20 -24.02 8.78
C ILE A 142 0.58 -25.43 8.91
N ASP A 143 1.38 -26.47 8.70
CA ASP A 143 0.93 -27.86 8.78
C ASP A 143 0.52 -28.24 10.20
N GLU A 144 1.25 -27.72 11.19
CA GLU A 144 0.93 -27.90 12.60
C GLU A 144 -0.36 -27.19 12.97
N LEU A 145 -0.59 -25.98 12.44
CA LEU A 145 -1.87 -25.28 12.59
C LEU A 145 -3.02 -26.07 11.96
N ILE A 146 -2.88 -26.55 10.73
CA ILE A 146 -3.93 -27.35 10.06
C ILE A 146 -4.22 -28.62 10.87
N ARG A 147 -3.20 -29.29 11.38
CA ARG A 147 -3.34 -30.47 12.22
C ARG A 147 -4.08 -30.16 13.52
N ALA A 148 -3.72 -29.06 14.19
CA ALA A 148 -4.37 -28.64 15.44
C ALA A 148 -5.85 -28.27 15.23
N LEU A 149 -6.17 -27.57 14.13
CA LEU A 149 -7.56 -27.24 13.76
C LEU A 149 -8.39 -28.52 13.53
N ARG A 150 -7.84 -29.49 12.78
CA ARG A 150 -8.50 -30.77 12.51
C ARG A 150 -8.71 -31.59 13.79
N GLN A 151 -7.73 -31.65 14.68
CA GLN A 151 -7.85 -32.34 15.97
C GLN A 151 -8.96 -31.77 16.86
N ARG A 152 -9.24 -30.47 16.72
CA ARG A 152 -10.29 -29.76 17.45
C ARG A 152 -11.65 -29.75 16.74
N ASN A 153 -11.78 -30.45 15.60
CA ASN A 153 -12.97 -30.43 14.75
C ASN A 153 -13.37 -29.02 14.29
N ILE A 154 -12.41 -28.11 14.15
CA ILE A 154 -12.66 -26.78 13.58
C ILE A 154 -12.72 -26.95 12.05
N PRO A 155 -13.85 -26.60 11.40
CA PRO A 155 -13.99 -26.74 9.96
C PRO A 155 -13.05 -25.77 9.22
N ILE A 156 -12.48 -26.25 8.11
CA ILE A 156 -11.67 -25.46 7.19
C ILE A 156 -12.46 -25.35 5.88
N ASP A 157 -13.06 -24.19 5.62
CA ASP A 157 -13.75 -23.92 4.36
C ASP A 157 -12.76 -23.52 3.27
N ASP A 158 -12.75 -24.24 2.17
CA ASP A 158 -12.02 -23.85 0.98
C ASP A 158 -12.84 -22.83 0.19
N VAL A 159 -12.32 -21.61 0.06
CA VAL A 159 -12.99 -20.50 -0.63
C VAL A 159 -12.29 -20.24 -1.95
N PRO A 160 -12.94 -20.53 -3.10
CA PRO A 160 -12.42 -20.10 -4.39
C PRO A 160 -12.54 -18.57 -4.44
N VAL A 161 -11.44 -17.89 -4.72
CA VAL A 161 -11.45 -16.44 -4.88
C VAL A 161 -10.99 -16.14 -6.29
N SER A 162 -11.93 -15.62 -7.09
CA SER A 162 -11.57 -14.92 -8.32
C SER A 162 -10.72 -13.72 -7.92
N ALA A 163 -9.52 -13.56 -8.50
CA ALA A 163 -8.81 -12.29 -8.40
C ALA A 163 -9.81 -11.15 -8.69
N PRO A 164 -9.77 -10.02 -7.96
CA PRO A 164 -10.71 -8.95 -8.20
C PRO A 164 -10.64 -8.55 -9.67
N THR A 165 -11.68 -8.89 -10.43
CA THR A 165 -11.87 -8.48 -11.81
C THR A 165 -12.07 -6.97 -11.76
N PHE A 166 -11.01 -6.20 -12.03
CA PHE A 166 -11.22 -4.79 -12.32
C PHE A 166 -11.60 -4.70 -13.79
N LEU A 167 -12.79 -4.15 -14.03
CA LEU A 167 -13.31 -3.72 -15.32
C LEU A 167 -12.21 -3.06 -16.16
N ASP A 168 -12.12 -3.47 -17.43
CA ASP A 168 -11.36 -2.81 -18.50
C ASP A 168 -11.62 -1.28 -18.54
#